data_AF-A0A4V3XEM0-F1
#
_entry.id   AF-A0A4V3XEM0-F1
#
_cell.length_a   1.000
_cell.length_b   1.000
_cell.length_c   1.000
_cell.angle_alpha   90.00
_cell.angle_beta   90.00
_cell.angle_gamma   90.00
#
_symmetry.space_group_name_H-M   'P 1'
#
loop_
_entity.id
_entity.type
_entity.pdbx_description
1 polymer ?
#
loop_
_entity_poly.entity_id
_entity_poly.type
_entity_poly.pdbx_seq_one_letter_code
_entity_poly.pdbx_strand_id
1 'polypeptide(L)'
;MLSAHKEQFHQLVIKHHLKGWEVFVVGAHQAAGLTSGDSQKAEFSIQGFRNRLVRFIVVDDQSMNVVECAEFRELIAYCSDYIDDIDIPHRTFLTSLIKERYMIDYSEALEHLKSAGSRISYTSDLWSNLRLLGFMAITAHYAANDSDGHLKIHSRLIAFRAVPVQHTGSNLSRIFYDILREQKLLDRIESITLDNASNNDTMMLELELLLAEDGIEFHRDGNRIRCFPHVLNIAVKAALKLLTKVPRPAATKDPDDDSNYDDDNDDEFAAPTSTPVAPAAPTSGTPTPASVDYVAPTSTSVGPPNNTVLEDIEYTRALQRDPIVRA
;
A
#
# COMPACT_ATOMS: atom_id res chain seq x y z
N MET A 1 2.67 -33.66 -12.91
CA MET A 1 3.42 -33.10 -11.75
C MET A 1 2.75 -31.87 -11.14
N LEU A 2 2.25 -30.92 -11.94
CA LEU A 2 1.62 -29.68 -11.44
C LEU A 2 0.39 -29.87 -10.52
N SER A 3 -0.46 -30.86 -10.77
CA SER A 3 -1.65 -31.13 -9.95
C SER A 3 -1.32 -31.66 -8.55
N ALA A 4 -0.34 -32.57 -8.45
CA ALA A 4 0.13 -33.11 -7.18
C ALA A 4 0.82 -32.04 -6.31
N HIS A 5 1.54 -31.11 -6.96
CA HIS A 5 2.21 -30.00 -6.28
C HIS A 5 1.21 -28.97 -5.72
N LYS A 6 0.10 -28.72 -6.43
CA LYS A 6 -0.99 -27.86 -5.97
C LYS A 6 -1.69 -28.43 -4.74
N GLU A 7 -1.98 -29.73 -4.75
CA GLU A 7 -2.61 -30.42 -3.62
C GLU A 7 -1.68 -30.42 -2.40
N GLN A 8 -0.41 -30.77 -2.59
CA GLN A 8 0.58 -30.76 -1.51
C GLN A 8 0.76 -29.36 -0.91
N PHE A 9 0.83 -28.31 -1.73
CA PHE A 9 0.91 -26.93 -1.26
C PHE A 9 -0.34 -26.51 -0.48
N HIS A 10 -1.54 -26.86 -0.97
CA HIS A 10 -2.79 -26.58 -0.28
C HIS A 10 -2.85 -27.25 1.10
N GLN A 11 -2.49 -28.53 1.17
CA GLN A 11 -2.41 -29.28 2.43
C GLN A 11 -1.38 -28.70 3.38
N LEU A 12 -0.24 -28.22 2.88
CA LEU A 12 0.79 -27.58 3.69
C LEU A 12 0.31 -26.24 4.26
N VAL A 13 -0.37 -25.44 3.44
CA VAL A 13 -0.94 -24.15 3.85
C VAL A 13 -2.00 -24.32 4.94
N ILE A 14 -2.87 -25.32 4.81
CA ILE A 14 -3.89 -25.65 5.82
C ILE A 14 -3.22 -26.18 7.09
N LYS A 15 -2.38 -27.21 6.97
CA LYS A 15 -1.74 -27.88 8.11
C LYS A 15 -0.89 -26.94 8.96
N HIS A 16 -0.23 -25.98 8.33
CA HIS A 16 0.69 -25.06 9.00
C HIS A 16 0.09 -23.67 9.20
N HIS A 17 -1.22 -23.48 8.97
CA HIS A 17 -1.94 -22.23 9.19
C HIS A 17 -1.30 -21.01 8.50
N LEU A 18 -0.64 -21.21 7.36
CA LEU A 18 0.29 -20.24 6.76
C LEU A 18 -0.39 -19.01 6.15
N LYS A 19 -1.71 -19.04 5.96
CA LYS A 19 -2.49 -17.91 5.45
C LYS A 19 -2.94 -16.93 6.54
N GLY A 20 -2.83 -17.30 7.82
CA GLY A 20 -3.22 -16.44 8.94
C GLY A 20 -4.73 -16.16 9.07
N TRP A 21 -5.59 -16.67 8.17
CA TRP A 21 -7.05 -16.50 8.22
C TRP A 21 -7.69 -17.07 9.50
N GLU A 22 -7.03 -18.04 10.13
CA GLU A 22 -7.48 -18.68 11.36
C GLU A 22 -7.24 -17.81 12.61
N VAL A 23 -6.33 -16.83 12.51
CA VAL A 23 -6.04 -15.87 13.60
C VAL A 23 -7.02 -14.71 13.61
N PHE A 24 -7.86 -14.56 12.56
CA PHE A 24 -8.90 -13.52 12.52
C PHE A 24 -10.10 -13.79 13.44
N VAL A 25 -10.08 -14.87 14.24
CA VAL A 25 -11.18 -15.19 15.16
C VAL A 25 -10.96 -14.69 16.60
N VAL A 26 -9.82 -14.10 16.96
CA VAL A 26 -9.58 -13.65 18.36
C VAL A 26 -9.13 -12.19 18.49
N GLY A 27 -9.36 -11.39 17.44
CA GLY A 27 -9.06 -9.96 17.42
C GLY A 27 -10.29 -9.07 17.25
N ALA A 28 -11.49 -9.56 17.57
CA ALA A 28 -12.60 -8.66 17.80
C ALA A 28 -12.29 -7.87 19.06
N HIS A 29 -12.07 -6.56 18.93
CA HIS A 29 -12.30 -5.65 20.05
C HIS A 29 -13.66 -6.01 20.65
N GLN A 30 -13.61 -6.53 21.89
CA GLN A 30 -14.71 -6.64 22.84
C GLN A 30 -16.09 -6.47 22.20
N ALA A 31 -16.55 -7.51 21.50
CA ALA A 31 -17.94 -7.85 21.66
C ALA A 31 -18.07 -8.14 23.16
N ALA A 32 -18.71 -7.21 23.87
CA ALA A 32 -19.22 -7.46 25.21
C ALA A 32 -19.73 -8.91 25.24
N GLY A 33 -19.22 -9.68 26.20
CA GLY A 33 -19.30 -11.13 26.18
C GLY A 33 -20.66 -11.63 25.73
N LEU A 34 -20.66 -12.61 24.83
CA LEU A 34 -21.79 -13.52 24.65
C LEU A 34 -21.87 -14.43 25.89
N THR A 35 -22.07 -13.81 27.05
CA THR A 35 -22.89 -14.40 28.09
C THR A 35 -24.31 -14.45 27.54
N SER A 36 -24.97 -15.58 27.66
CA SER A 36 -26.38 -15.79 27.38
C SER A 36 -27.25 -14.86 28.25
N GLY A 37 -27.32 -13.60 27.83
CA GLY A 37 -28.19 -12.55 28.30
C GLY A 37 -28.86 -11.95 27.07
N ASP A 38 -30.17 -11.80 27.16
CA ASP A 38 -31.10 -11.32 26.15
C ASP A 38 -30.52 -10.13 25.35
N SER A 39 -29.89 -10.41 24.21
CA SER A 39 -29.38 -9.37 23.32
C SER A 39 -30.57 -8.77 22.60
N GLN A 40 -31.17 -7.73 23.21
CA GLN A 40 -32.15 -6.91 22.53
C GLN A 40 -31.56 -6.48 21.19
N LYS A 41 -32.17 -6.94 20.08
CA LYS A 41 -31.85 -6.43 18.75
C LYS A 41 -31.98 -4.92 18.82
N ALA A 42 -30.93 -4.21 18.38
CA ALA A 42 -30.99 -2.77 18.25
C ALA A 42 -32.25 -2.38 17.46
N GLU A 43 -32.92 -1.32 17.89
CA GLU A 43 -34.10 -0.80 17.21
C GLU A 43 -33.76 -0.48 15.74
N PHE A 44 -34.68 -0.80 14.84
CA PHE A 44 -34.48 -0.55 13.42
C PHE A 44 -34.40 0.96 13.15
N SER A 45 -33.43 1.35 12.33
CA SER A 45 -33.39 2.68 11.72
C SER A 45 -32.79 2.59 10.33
N ILE A 46 -33.22 3.46 9.43
CA ILE A 46 -32.69 3.51 8.06
C ILE A 46 -31.17 3.77 8.04
N GLN A 47 -30.69 4.61 8.96
CA GLN A 47 -29.26 4.87 9.10
C GLN A 47 -28.52 3.64 9.62
N GLY A 48 -29.09 2.91 10.59
CA GLY A 48 -28.53 1.66 11.10
C GLY A 48 -28.42 0.58 10.02
N PHE A 49 -29.44 0.47 9.16
CA PHE A 49 -29.42 -0.40 7.98
C PHE A 49 -28.31 0.00 7.01
N ARG A 50 -28.24 1.27 6.62
CA ARG A 50 -27.19 1.79 5.71
C ARG A 50 -25.78 1.56 6.23
N ASN A 51 -25.54 1.82 7.50
CA ASN A 51 -24.23 1.59 8.14
C ASN A 51 -23.83 0.10 8.08
N ARG A 52 -24.79 -0.81 8.31
CA ARG A 52 -24.56 -2.26 8.23
C ARG A 52 -24.34 -2.72 6.79
N LEU A 53 -25.06 -2.15 5.83
CA LEU A 53 -24.85 -2.43 4.41
C LEU A 53 -23.47 -1.98 3.95
N VAL A 54 -23.05 -0.74 4.27
CA VAL A 54 -21.68 -0.25 3.99
C VAL A 54 -20.64 -1.19 4.62
N ARG A 55 -20.86 -1.62 5.87
CA ARG A 55 -19.95 -2.54 6.54
C ARG A 55 -19.90 -3.91 5.86
N PHE A 56 -21.02 -4.45 5.42
CA PHE A 56 -21.06 -5.69 4.64
C PHE A 56 -20.21 -5.54 3.37
N ILE A 57 -20.40 -4.45 2.63
CA ILE A 57 -19.65 -4.19 1.40
C ILE A 57 -18.15 -4.10 1.65
N VAL A 58 -17.73 -3.30 2.63
CA VAL A 58 -16.31 -3.02 2.89
C VAL A 58 -15.59 -4.18 3.56
N VAL A 59 -16.20 -4.82 4.56
CA VAL A 59 -15.53 -5.88 5.34
C VAL A 59 -15.44 -7.19 4.56
N ASP A 60 -16.46 -7.48 3.74
CA ASP A 60 -16.53 -8.71 2.95
C ASP A 60 -16.02 -8.51 1.51
N ASP A 61 -15.46 -7.34 1.20
CA ASP A 61 -14.94 -6.96 -0.13
C ASP A 61 -15.93 -7.24 -1.27
N GLN A 62 -17.20 -6.92 -1.02
CA GLN A 62 -18.26 -7.16 -1.99
C GLN A 62 -18.24 -6.10 -3.08
N SER A 63 -18.64 -6.51 -4.29
CA SER A 63 -18.87 -5.57 -5.37
C SER A 63 -19.95 -4.57 -4.97
N MET A 64 -19.67 -3.27 -5.17
CA MET A 64 -20.68 -2.22 -4.98
C MET A 64 -21.91 -2.40 -5.88
N ASN A 65 -21.81 -3.22 -6.94
CA ASN A 65 -22.95 -3.54 -7.80
C ASN A 65 -23.90 -4.58 -7.19
N VAL A 66 -23.56 -5.21 -6.05
CA VAL A 66 -24.44 -6.20 -5.41
C VAL A 66 -25.79 -5.58 -5.02
N VAL A 67 -25.82 -4.28 -4.71
CA VAL A 67 -27.07 -3.57 -4.39
C VAL A 67 -27.94 -3.29 -5.61
N GLU A 68 -27.50 -3.62 -6.83
CA GLU A 68 -28.31 -3.57 -8.05
C GLU A 68 -28.88 -4.96 -8.42
N CYS A 69 -28.44 -6.03 -7.74
CA CYS A 69 -28.94 -7.37 -7.98
C CYS A 69 -30.39 -7.49 -7.47
N ALA A 70 -31.30 -7.92 -8.34
CA ALA A 70 -32.71 -8.04 -8.03
C ALA A 70 -32.96 -9.08 -6.92
N GLU A 71 -32.27 -10.21 -6.97
CA GLU A 71 -32.38 -11.28 -5.97
C GLU A 71 -31.83 -10.85 -4.61
N PHE A 72 -30.78 -10.03 -4.57
CA PHE A 72 -30.27 -9.44 -3.35
C PHE A 72 -31.30 -8.46 -2.75
N ARG A 73 -31.88 -7.59 -3.58
CA ARG A 73 -32.92 -6.64 -3.15
C ARG A 73 -34.16 -7.35 -2.65
N GLU A 74 -34.62 -8.37 -3.36
CA GLU A 74 -35.75 -9.21 -2.96
C GLU A 74 -35.47 -9.90 -1.62
N LEU A 75 -34.27 -10.47 -1.43
CA LEU A 75 -33.89 -11.08 -0.16
C LEU A 75 -33.91 -10.08 1.00
N ILE A 76 -33.39 -8.88 0.79
CA ILE A 76 -33.37 -7.82 1.80
C ILE A 76 -34.80 -7.37 2.16
N ALA A 77 -35.66 -7.17 1.15
CA ALA A 77 -37.07 -6.84 1.34
C ALA A 77 -37.83 -7.99 2.04
N TYR A 78 -37.55 -9.24 1.69
CA TYR A 78 -38.16 -10.41 2.33
C TYR A 78 -37.81 -10.52 3.81
N CYS A 79 -36.59 -10.12 4.20
CA CYS A 79 -36.10 -10.24 5.57
C CYS A 79 -36.52 -9.09 6.49
N SER A 80 -37.23 -8.08 6.00
CA SER A 80 -37.48 -6.84 6.75
C SER A 80 -38.89 -6.31 6.55
N ASP A 81 -39.62 -6.15 7.66
CA ASP A 81 -40.94 -5.50 7.67
C ASP A 81 -40.85 -3.95 7.60
N TYR A 82 -39.63 -3.39 7.62
CA TYR A 82 -39.39 -1.95 7.80
C TYR A 82 -38.79 -1.23 6.59
N ILE A 83 -38.42 -1.94 5.52
CA ILE A 83 -37.77 -1.35 4.34
C ILE A 83 -38.42 -1.84 3.07
N ASP A 84 -38.56 -0.92 2.12
CA ASP A 84 -38.93 -1.25 0.75
C ASP A 84 -37.71 -1.14 -0.18
N ASP A 85 -37.87 -1.56 -1.43
CA ASP A 85 -36.82 -1.51 -2.45
C ASP A 85 -36.20 -0.11 -2.63
N ILE A 86 -37.02 0.94 -2.44
CA ILE A 86 -36.60 2.35 -2.55
C ILE A 86 -35.65 2.78 -1.41
N ASP A 87 -35.67 2.08 -0.28
CA ASP A 87 -34.82 2.35 0.87
C ASP A 87 -33.43 1.73 0.73
N ILE A 88 -33.29 0.73 -0.15
CA ILE A 88 -32.02 0.08 -0.47
C ILE A 88 -31.20 1.02 -1.35
N PRO A 89 -30.03 1.51 -0.89
CA PRO A 89 -29.18 2.40 -1.67
C PRO A 89 -28.81 1.78 -3.02
N HIS A 90 -29.00 2.53 -4.10
CA HIS A 90 -28.35 2.23 -5.37
C HIS A 90 -26.83 2.51 -5.29
N ARG A 91 -26.07 1.94 -6.22
CA ARG A 91 -24.61 2.00 -6.33
C ARG A 91 -24.05 3.39 -6.08
N THR A 92 -24.62 4.42 -6.72
CA THR A 92 -24.15 5.81 -6.60
C THR A 92 -24.25 6.33 -5.17
N PHE A 93 -25.38 6.08 -4.52
CA PHE A 93 -25.60 6.51 -3.14
C PHE A 93 -24.83 5.64 -2.14
N LEU A 94 -24.74 4.32 -2.37
CA LEU A 94 -23.86 3.45 -1.60
C LEU A 94 -22.40 3.94 -1.67
N THR A 95 -21.93 4.36 -2.84
CA THR A 95 -20.59 4.91 -3.03
C THR A 95 -20.37 6.18 -2.20
N SER A 96 -21.36 7.09 -2.11
CA SER A 96 -21.23 8.27 -1.25
C SER A 96 -21.19 7.90 0.23
N LEU A 97 -22.02 6.94 0.66
CA LEU A 97 -22.01 6.43 2.03
C LEU A 97 -20.68 5.79 2.41
N ILE A 98 -20.06 5.02 1.50
CA ILE A 98 -18.72 4.44 1.69
C ILE A 98 -17.68 5.56 1.83
N LYS A 99 -17.73 6.60 1.00
CA LYS A 99 -16.81 7.75 1.08
C LYS A 99 -16.95 8.51 2.40
N GLU A 100 -18.18 8.77 2.82
CA GLU A 100 -18.46 9.42 4.12
C GLU A 100 -17.87 8.60 5.27
N ARG A 101 -18.09 7.28 5.25
CA ARG A 101 -17.53 6.37 6.26
C ARG A 101 -16.00 6.36 6.24
N TYR A 102 -15.41 6.29 5.05
CA TYR A 102 -13.96 6.36 4.87
C TYR A 102 -13.36 7.62 5.47
N MET A 103 -13.96 8.79 5.26
CA MET A 103 -13.44 10.05 5.80
C MET A 103 -13.38 10.04 7.33
N ILE A 104 -14.39 9.45 7.99
CA ILE A 104 -14.44 9.30 9.44
C ILE A 104 -13.34 8.32 9.89
N ASP A 105 -13.34 7.11 9.35
CA ASP A 105 -12.39 6.04 9.75
C ASP A 105 -10.93 6.45 9.48
N TYR A 106 -10.66 7.14 8.38
CA TYR A 106 -9.35 7.67 8.03
C TYR A 106 -8.90 8.74 9.02
N SER A 107 -9.79 9.68 9.39
CA SER A 107 -9.49 10.72 10.38
C SER A 107 -9.14 10.11 11.73
N GLU A 108 -9.97 9.18 12.22
CA GLU A 108 -9.74 8.48 13.48
C GLU A 108 -8.43 7.68 13.47
N ALA A 109 -8.14 6.96 12.38
CA ALA A 109 -6.90 6.21 12.23
C ALA A 109 -5.66 7.10 12.21
N LEU A 110 -5.74 8.26 11.54
CA LEU A 110 -4.65 9.23 11.46
C LEU A 110 -4.41 9.92 12.81
N GLU A 111 -5.47 10.26 13.54
CA GLU A 111 -5.37 10.79 14.91
C GLU A 111 -4.73 9.77 15.87
N HIS A 112 -5.18 8.51 15.80
CA HIS A 112 -4.58 7.42 16.58
C HIS A 112 -3.08 7.26 16.27
N LEU A 113 -2.71 7.22 14.99
CA LEU A 113 -1.32 7.17 14.54
C LEU A 113 -0.48 8.33 15.11
N LYS A 114 -1.02 9.55 15.05
CA LYS A 114 -0.36 10.75 15.60
C LYS A 114 -0.17 10.68 17.12
N SER A 115 -1.12 10.08 17.83
CA SER A 115 -1.05 9.92 19.29
C SER A 115 -0.14 8.80 19.78
N ALA A 116 0.25 7.86 18.92
CA ALA A 116 0.94 6.63 19.31
C ALA A 116 2.33 6.82 19.95
N GLY A 117 3.00 7.95 19.75
CA GLY A 117 4.31 8.28 20.33
C GLY A 117 5.50 7.48 19.78
N SER A 118 5.31 6.33 19.14
CA SER A 118 6.39 5.55 18.51
C SER A 118 6.96 6.23 17.26
N ARG A 119 8.12 5.79 16.77
CA ARG A 119 8.47 6.04 15.35
C ARG A 119 7.60 5.16 14.43
N ILE A 120 7.55 5.50 13.16
CA ILE A 120 6.64 4.94 12.16
C ILE A 120 7.45 4.33 11.03
N SER A 121 7.27 3.03 10.80
CA SER A 121 7.78 2.37 9.60
C SER A 121 6.74 2.42 8.50
N TYR A 122 7.16 2.57 7.26
CA TYR A 122 6.27 2.60 6.11
C TYR A 122 6.55 1.42 5.19
N THR A 123 5.52 0.88 4.56
CA THR A 123 5.67 0.10 3.32
C THR A 123 5.04 0.91 2.20
N SER A 124 5.73 1.02 1.07
CA SER A 124 5.15 1.58 -0.15
C SER A 124 5.14 0.53 -1.25
N ASP A 125 4.02 0.42 -1.95
CA ASP A 125 3.91 -0.36 -3.17
C ASP A 125 3.53 0.56 -4.32
N LEU A 126 4.13 0.32 -5.49
CA LEU A 126 3.95 1.10 -6.70
C LEU A 126 3.71 0.15 -7.87
N TRP A 127 2.55 0.26 -8.49
CA TRP A 127 2.21 -0.54 -9.66
C TRP A 127 1.52 0.31 -10.71
N SER A 128 1.60 -0.16 -11.95
CA SER A 128 0.83 0.39 -13.06
C SER A 128 -0.32 -0.55 -13.39
N ASN A 129 -1.50 0.00 -13.68
CA ASN A 129 -2.56 -0.81 -14.28
C ASN A 129 -2.28 -1.11 -15.76
N LEU A 130 -3.18 -1.87 -16.40
CA LEU A 130 -3.09 -2.23 -17.83
C LEU A 130 -3.09 -1.01 -18.80
N ARG A 131 -3.43 0.18 -18.30
CA ARG A 131 -3.44 1.43 -19.05
C ARG A 131 -2.22 2.30 -18.73
N LEU A 132 -1.23 1.75 -18.05
CA LEU A 132 -0.03 2.43 -17.61
C LEU A 132 -0.29 3.61 -16.67
N LEU A 133 -1.45 3.61 -15.99
CA LEU A 133 -1.70 4.54 -14.90
C LEU A 133 -1.08 3.98 -13.63
N GLY A 134 -0.13 4.73 -13.06
CA GLY A 134 0.53 4.38 -11.81
C GLY A 134 -0.35 4.61 -10.58
N PHE A 135 -0.15 3.79 -9.56
CA PHE A 135 -0.75 3.93 -8.24
C PHE A 135 0.32 3.68 -7.18
N MET A 136 0.33 4.54 -6.15
CA MET A 136 1.17 4.39 -4.98
C MET A 136 0.29 4.16 -3.75
N ALA A 137 0.54 3.07 -3.02
CA ALA A 137 -0.07 2.80 -1.73
C ALA A 137 0.99 2.93 -0.63
N ILE A 138 0.71 3.71 0.41
CA ILE A 138 1.59 3.85 1.58
C ILE A 138 0.84 3.34 2.81
N THR A 139 1.41 2.35 3.47
CA THR A 139 0.92 1.82 4.75
C THR A 139 1.87 2.22 5.86
N ALA A 140 1.35 2.81 6.92
CA ALA A 140 2.06 3.15 8.13
C ALA A 140 1.96 1.99 9.14
N HIS A 141 3.09 1.62 9.73
CA HIS A 141 3.26 0.61 10.76
C HIS A 141 3.84 1.26 12.01
N TYR A 142 3.15 1.12 13.14
CA TYR A 142 3.49 1.83 14.37
C TYR A 142 3.03 1.04 15.59
N ALA A 143 3.56 1.38 16.75
CA ALA A 143 3.19 0.77 18.02
C ALA A 143 2.47 1.79 18.90
N ALA A 144 1.34 1.41 19.48
CA ALA A 144 0.55 2.25 20.38
C ALA A 144 0.11 1.43 21.60
N ASN A 145 -0.06 2.08 22.75
CA ASN A 145 -0.63 1.42 23.91
C ASN A 145 -2.15 1.28 23.72
N ASP A 146 -2.69 0.12 24.07
CA ASP A 146 -4.13 -0.06 24.18
C ASP A 146 -4.69 0.50 25.49
N SER A 147 -6.00 0.31 25.71
CA SER A 147 -6.71 0.76 26.91
C SER A 147 -6.16 0.19 28.22
N ASP A 148 -5.49 -0.97 28.15
CA ASP A 148 -4.92 -1.66 29.30
C ASP A 148 -3.42 -1.32 29.49
N GLY A 149 -2.87 -0.45 28.63
CA GLY A 149 -1.47 -0.04 28.65
C GLY A 149 -0.52 -1.00 27.93
N HIS A 150 -1.02 -1.97 27.17
CA HIS A 150 -0.19 -2.91 26.43
C HIS A 150 0.19 -2.36 25.05
N LEU A 151 1.47 -2.48 24.69
CA LEU A 151 1.95 -2.08 23.37
C LEU A 151 1.39 -3.03 22.30
N LYS A 152 0.67 -2.48 21.32
CA LYS A 152 0.14 -3.18 20.15
C LYS A 152 0.68 -2.57 18.87
N ILE A 153 0.94 -3.43 17.88
CA ILE A 153 1.35 -3.01 16.55
C ILE A 153 0.10 -2.76 15.71
N HIS A 154 0.07 -1.62 15.02
CA HIS A 154 -0.97 -1.22 14.10
C HIS A 154 -0.38 -1.07 12.71
N SER A 155 -1.15 -1.48 11.70
CA SER A 155 -0.89 -1.21 10.28
C SER A 155 -2.09 -0.48 9.70
N ARG A 156 -1.87 0.66 9.06
CA ARG A 156 -2.93 1.50 8.49
C ARG A 156 -2.51 2.02 7.12
N LEU A 157 -3.34 1.81 6.11
CA LEU A 157 -3.18 2.44 4.81
C LEU A 157 -3.42 3.94 4.99
N ILE A 158 -2.38 4.75 4.83
CA ILE A 158 -2.44 6.20 4.99
C ILE A 158 -2.56 6.92 3.65
N ALA A 159 -2.20 6.27 2.55
CA ALA A 159 -2.42 6.83 1.23
C ALA A 159 -2.61 5.75 0.18
N PHE A 160 -3.49 6.06 -0.79
CA PHE A 160 -3.65 5.35 -2.04
C PHE A 160 -3.87 6.42 -3.11
N ARG A 161 -2.83 6.72 -3.89
CA ARG A 161 -2.83 7.86 -4.84
C ARG A 161 -2.56 7.37 -6.25
N ALA A 162 -3.25 7.96 -7.22
CA ALA A 162 -2.83 7.84 -8.60
C ALA A 162 -1.52 8.62 -8.80
N VAL A 163 -0.63 8.08 -9.61
CA VAL A 163 0.65 8.68 -9.97
C VAL A 163 0.63 8.90 -11.48
N PRO A 164 0.00 9.98 -11.98
CA PRO A 164 -0.15 10.26 -13.41
C PRO A 164 1.14 10.85 -14.03
N VAL A 165 2.29 10.54 -13.45
CA VAL A 165 3.61 11.04 -13.84
C VAL A 165 4.56 9.88 -14.07
N GLN A 166 5.71 10.15 -14.69
CA GLN A 166 6.75 9.13 -14.83
C GLN A 166 7.24 8.67 -13.46
N HIS A 167 7.46 7.37 -13.30
CA HIS A 167 7.90 6.74 -12.05
C HIS A 167 9.41 6.91 -11.79
N THR A 168 9.93 8.12 -12.04
CA THR A 168 11.32 8.47 -11.71
C THR A 168 11.46 8.59 -10.18
N GLY A 169 12.64 8.28 -9.64
CA GLY A 169 12.87 8.38 -8.20
C GLY A 169 12.54 9.76 -7.62
N SER A 170 12.90 10.83 -8.34
CA SER A 170 12.58 12.22 -7.94
C SER A 170 11.07 12.44 -7.83
N ASN A 171 10.26 12.03 -8.82
CA ASN A 171 8.80 12.16 -8.75
C ASN A 171 8.20 11.35 -7.60
N LEU A 172 8.64 10.10 -7.43
CA LEU A 172 8.15 9.23 -6.37
C LEU A 172 8.50 9.77 -4.98
N SER A 173 9.71 10.31 -4.82
CA SER A 173 10.17 10.90 -3.56
C SER A 173 9.34 12.12 -3.18
N ARG A 174 9.04 13.00 -4.13
CA ARG A 174 8.24 14.20 -3.90
C ARG A 174 6.81 13.84 -3.54
N ILE A 175 6.18 12.88 -4.24
CA ILE A 175 4.84 12.39 -3.90
C ILE A 175 4.81 11.80 -2.49
N PHE A 176 5.78 10.95 -2.15
CA PHE A 176 5.86 10.34 -0.82
C PHE A 176 6.07 11.40 0.28
N TYR A 177 6.99 12.34 0.05
CA TYR A 177 7.24 13.47 0.94
C TYR A 177 5.98 14.33 1.14
N ASP A 178 5.28 14.70 0.05
CA ASP A 178 4.09 15.52 0.11
C ASP A 178 2.96 14.84 0.90
N ILE A 179 2.76 13.53 0.70
CA ILE A 179 1.79 12.74 1.48
C ILE A 179 2.11 12.79 2.97
N LEU A 180 3.37 12.56 3.36
CA LEU A 180 3.76 12.60 4.78
C LEU A 180 3.69 14.02 5.35
N ARG A 181 3.97 15.06 4.54
CA ARG A 181 3.85 16.47 4.92
C ARG A 181 2.40 16.85 5.16
N GLU A 182 1.49 16.52 4.23
CA GLU A 182 0.04 16.70 4.36
C GLU A 182 -0.48 16.09 5.67
N GLN A 183 0.03 14.90 6.00
CA GLN A 183 -0.35 14.16 7.18
C GLN A 183 0.37 14.60 8.46
N LYS A 184 1.39 15.46 8.37
CA LYS A 184 2.26 15.89 9.49
C LYS A 184 2.96 14.71 10.16
N LEU A 185 3.65 13.89 9.36
CA LEU A 185 4.34 12.66 9.81
C LEU A 185 5.83 12.59 9.43
N LEU A 186 6.39 13.66 8.82
CA LEU A 186 7.78 13.67 8.33
C LEU A 186 8.82 13.42 9.43
N ASP A 187 8.57 13.90 10.64
CA ASP A 187 9.49 13.87 11.79
C ASP A 187 9.50 12.53 12.54
N ARG A 188 8.67 11.56 12.13
CA ARG A 188 8.49 10.28 12.84
C ARG A 188 8.92 9.06 12.04
N ILE A 189 9.59 9.24 10.90
CA ILE A 189 10.01 8.13 10.03
C ILE A 189 11.05 7.27 10.75
N GLU A 190 10.78 5.97 10.88
CA GLU A 190 11.75 4.94 11.32
C GLU A 190 12.42 4.30 10.12
N SER A 191 11.61 3.74 9.22
CA SER A 191 12.09 3.01 8.06
C SER A 191 11.05 2.98 6.93
N ILE A 192 11.49 2.71 5.71
CA ILE A 192 10.65 2.59 4.52
C ILE A 192 11.00 1.28 3.83
N THR A 193 10.02 0.40 3.70
CA THR A 193 10.11 -0.85 2.97
C THR A 193 9.59 -0.67 1.55
N LEU A 194 10.44 -0.93 0.57
CA LEU A 194 10.16 -0.80 -0.86
C LEU A 194 10.56 -2.09 -1.57
N ASP A 195 10.03 -2.35 -2.76
CA ASP A 195 10.57 -3.39 -3.63
C ASP A 195 11.99 -3.04 -4.13
N ASN A 196 12.61 -3.95 -4.88
CA ASN A 196 13.99 -3.76 -5.37
C ASN A 196 14.05 -3.10 -6.75
N ALA A 197 12.99 -2.41 -7.18
CA ALA A 197 13.08 -1.63 -8.41
C ALA A 197 14.15 -0.53 -8.27
N SER A 198 14.90 -0.28 -9.35
CA SER A 198 16.04 0.65 -9.36
C SER A 198 15.62 2.10 -9.10
N ASN A 199 14.42 2.48 -9.52
CA ASN A 199 13.86 3.81 -9.23
C ASN A 199 13.68 4.07 -7.73
N ASN A 200 13.54 3.02 -6.91
CA ASN A 200 13.49 3.15 -5.45
C ASN A 200 14.86 3.47 -4.83
N ASP A 201 15.98 3.13 -5.48
CA ASP A 201 17.31 3.61 -5.05
C ASP A 201 17.37 5.14 -5.16
N THR A 202 16.98 5.68 -6.33
CA THR A 202 16.94 7.12 -6.57
C THR A 202 15.89 7.82 -5.71
N MET A 203 14.72 7.20 -5.50
CA MET A 203 13.67 7.76 -4.62
C MET A 203 14.19 8.02 -3.21
N MET A 204 14.94 7.06 -2.64
CA MET A 204 15.46 7.17 -1.27
C MET A 204 16.55 8.25 -1.15
N LEU A 205 17.39 8.41 -2.19
CA LEU A 205 18.34 9.52 -2.28
C LEU A 205 17.62 10.89 -2.32
N GLU A 206 16.62 11.03 -3.19
CA GLU A 206 15.90 12.31 -3.34
C GLU A 206 15.09 12.64 -2.08
N LEU A 207 14.52 11.64 -1.42
CA LEU A 207 13.83 11.82 -0.15
C LEU A 207 14.77 12.27 0.97
N GLU A 208 15.99 11.73 1.03
CA GLU A 208 17.03 12.18 1.96
C GLU A 208 17.36 13.67 1.78
N LEU A 209 17.48 14.14 0.54
CA LEU A 209 17.71 15.56 0.25
C LEU A 209 16.54 16.44 0.70
N LEU A 210 15.29 16.05 0.38
CA LEU A 210 14.09 16.79 0.78
C LEU A 210 13.94 16.87 2.30
N LEU A 211 14.21 15.78 3.02
CA LEU A 211 14.14 15.75 4.49
C LEU A 211 15.27 16.56 5.13
N ALA A 212 16.47 16.58 4.53
CA ALA A 212 17.57 17.41 4.99
C ALA A 212 17.28 18.91 4.87
N GLU A 213 16.54 19.34 3.83
CA GLU A 213 16.07 20.74 3.69
C GLU A 213 15.14 21.16 4.84
N ASP A 214 14.35 20.21 5.37
CA ASP A 214 13.49 20.41 6.54
C ASP A 214 14.22 20.18 7.89
N GLY A 215 15.51 19.86 7.86
CA GLY A 215 16.32 19.56 9.05
C GLY A 215 15.97 18.23 9.73
N ILE A 216 15.39 17.28 8.99
CA ILE A 216 14.99 15.96 9.49
C ILE A 216 16.10 14.95 9.17
N GLU A 217 16.57 14.24 10.20
CA GLU A 217 17.59 13.19 10.04
C GLU A 217 17.00 11.97 9.35
N PHE A 218 17.55 11.64 8.18
CA PHE A 218 17.19 10.47 7.39
C PHE A 218 18.41 10.03 6.58
N HIS A 219 18.71 8.74 6.60
CA HIS A 219 19.82 8.15 5.85
C HIS A 219 19.29 7.09 4.90
N ARG A 220 19.46 7.28 3.59
CA ARG A 220 18.87 6.40 2.56
C ARG A 220 19.17 4.91 2.77
N ASP A 221 20.38 4.57 3.22
CA ASP A 221 20.80 3.18 3.42
C ASP A 221 20.40 2.62 4.81
N GLY A 222 20.21 3.51 5.79
CA GLY A 222 19.87 3.12 7.17
C GLY A 222 18.36 3.00 7.38
N ASN A 223 17.58 3.80 6.65
CA ASN A 223 16.14 3.83 6.74
C ASN A 223 15.44 2.99 5.67
N ARG A 224 16.15 2.44 4.66
CA ARG A 224 15.53 1.54 3.67
C ARG A 224 15.54 0.09 4.13
N ILE A 225 14.41 -0.56 3.99
CA ILE A 225 14.27 -2.02 4.04
C ILE A 225 13.87 -2.52 2.65
N ARG A 226 14.51 -3.59 2.18
CA ARG A 226 14.13 -4.24 0.92
C ARG A 226 13.01 -5.24 1.14
N CYS A 227 12.04 -5.27 0.23
CA CYS A 227 10.90 -6.18 0.28
C CYS A 227 11.36 -7.64 0.26
N PHE A 228 11.16 -8.34 1.38
CA PHE A 228 11.61 -9.73 1.54
C PHE A 228 11.02 -10.70 0.48
N PRO A 229 9.69 -10.69 0.20
CA PRO A 229 9.12 -11.51 -0.88
C PRO A 229 9.76 -11.22 -2.24
N HIS A 230 10.09 -9.96 -2.53
CA HIS A 230 10.71 -9.59 -3.79
C HIS A 230 12.15 -10.11 -3.88
N VAL A 231 12.95 -9.99 -2.81
CA VAL A 231 14.29 -10.59 -2.72
C VAL A 231 14.24 -12.11 -2.94
N LEU A 232 13.27 -12.79 -2.31
CA LEU A 232 13.08 -14.23 -2.49
C LEU A 232 12.73 -14.58 -3.94
N ASN A 233 11.83 -13.81 -4.57
CA ASN A 233 11.47 -14.00 -5.97
C ASN A 233 12.69 -13.85 -6.91
N ILE A 234 13.53 -12.84 -6.69
CA ILE A 234 14.78 -12.66 -7.44
C ILE A 234 15.68 -13.89 -7.28
N ALA A 235 15.87 -14.37 -6.05
CA ALA A 235 16.70 -15.55 -5.78
C ALA A 235 16.16 -16.81 -6.49
N VAL A 236 14.85 -17.03 -6.46
CA VAL A 236 14.20 -18.16 -7.16
C VAL A 236 14.35 -18.04 -8.67
N LYS A 237 14.13 -16.85 -9.26
CA LYS A 237 14.32 -16.61 -10.70
C LYS A 237 15.76 -16.90 -11.13
N ALA A 238 16.74 -16.44 -10.35
CA ALA A 238 18.15 -16.70 -10.61
C ALA A 238 18.47 -18.22 -10.59
N ALA A 239 17.97 -18.95 -9.59
CA ALA A 239 18.12 -20.39 -9.51
C ALA A 239 17.47 -21.11 -10.70
N LEU A 240 16.26 -20.72 -11.09
CA LEU A 240 15.56 -21.28 -12.25
C LEU A 240 16.34 -21.02 -13.55
N LYS A 241 16.86 -19.81 -13.78
CA LYS A 241 17.69 -19.48 -14.96
C LYS A 241 18.95 -20.32 -15.06
N LEU A 242 19.49 -20.81 -13.94
CA LEU A 242 20.62 -21.74 -13.93
C LEU A 242 20.19 -23.19 -14.23
N LEU A 243 19.03 -23.61 -13.72
CA LEU A 243 18.49 -24.97 -13.94
C LEU A 243 17.95 -25.16 -15.36
N THR A 244 17.46 -24.12 -16.02
CA THR A 244 16.94 -24.20 -17.40
C THR A 244 18.04 -24.16 -18.47
N LYS A 245 19.30 -23.95 -18.08
CA LYS A 245 20.48 -24.10 -18.96
C LYS A 245 20.88 -25.55 -19.21
N VAL A 246 20.10 -26.53 -18.76
CA VAL A 246 20.30 -27.94 -19.12
C VAL A 246 20.08 -28.08 -20.64
N PRO A 247 21.06 -28.60 -21.41
CA PRO A 247 20.87 -28.89 -22.82
C PRO A 247 19.65 -29.81 -22.96
N ARG A 248 18.64 -29.34 -23.68
CA ARG A 248 17.49 -30.18 -24.04
C ARG A 248 18.10 -31.39 -24.77
N PRO A 249 17.97 -32.65 -24.30
CA PRO A 249 18.31 -33.78 -25.13
C PRO A 249 17.50 -33.62 -26.41
N ALA A 250 18.16 -33.75 -27.57
CA ALA A 250 17.60 -33.43 -28.88
C ALA A 250 16.16 -33.96 -29.00
N ALA A 251 15.18 -33.08 -28.76
CA ALA A 251 13.79 -33.47 -28.77
C ALA A 251 13.37 -33.47 -30.23
N THR A 252 12.94 -34.64 -30.71
CA THR A 252 12.05 -34.77 -31.86
C THR A 252 10.96 -33.73 -31.73
N LYS A 253 10.82 -32.85 -32.73
CA LYS A 253 9.83 -31.78 -32.76
C LYS A 253 8.43 -32.35 -32.52
N ASP A 254 7.80 -31.94 -31.42
CA ASP A 254 6.36 -32.07 -31.23
C ASP A 254 5.71 -30.88 -31.96
N PRO A 255 4.85 -31.10 -32.97
CA PRO A 255 4.33 -30.03 -33.83
C PRO A 255 3.34 -29.06 -33.18
N ASP A 256 3.00 -29.22 -31.89
CA ASP A 256 1.91 -28.47 -31.22
C ASP A 256 2.36 -27.56 -30.04
N ASP A 257 3.66 -27.24 -29.88
CA ASP A 257 4.13 -26.33 -28.80
C ASP A 257 4.16 -24.86 -29.24
N ASP A 258 3.07 -24.14 -28.97
CA ASP A 258 2.82 -22.74 -29.34
C ASP A 258 3.09 -21.75 -28.17
N SER A 259 3.96 -22.12 -27.22
CA SER A 259 4.24 -21.27 -26.04
C SER A 259 5.29 -20.18 -26.32
N ASN A 260 4.84 -19.04 -26.88
CA ASN A 260 5.62 -17.81 -26.96
C ASN A 260 5.68 -17.09 -25.60
N TYR A 261 6.66 -17.43 -24.77
CA TYR A 261 7.07 -16.61 -23.63
C TYR A 261 8.27 -15.76 -24.07
N ASP A 262 8.00 -14.51 -24.44
CA ASP A 262 9.04 -13.50 -24.69
C ASP A 262 9.77 -13.18 -23.37
N ASP A 263 11.04 -13.58 -23.30
CA ASP A 263 11.98 -13.33 -22.21
C ASP A 263 12.73 -12.02 -22.48
N ASP A 264 12.06 -10.88 -22.27
CA ASP A 264 12.68 -9.56 -22.34
C ASP A 264 12.50 -8.82 -21.00
N ASN A 265 13.45 -9.03 -20.09
CA ASN A 265 13.95 -8.03 -19.15
C ASN A 265 15.21 -8.59 -18.47
N ASP A 266 16.34 -8.50 -19.18
CA ASP A 266 17.66 -8.72 -18.61
C ASP A 266 18.06 -7.52 -17.74
N ASP A 267 17.74 -7.58 -16.45
CA ASP A 267 18.53 -6.88 -15.44
C ASP A 267 19.84 -7.67 -15.25
N GLU A 268 20.84 -7.33 -16.05
CA GLU A 268 22.19 -7.87 -16.00
C GLU A 268 22.83 -7.57 -14.63
N PHE A 269 22.88 -8.58 -13.77
CA PHE A 269 23.59 -8.51 -12.50
C PHE A 269 25.10 -8.52 -12.77
N ALA A 270 25.70 -7.34 -12.99
CA ALA A 270 27.14 -7.19 -12.99
C ALA A 270 27.67 -7.44 -11.57
N ALA A 271 28.32 -8.59 -11.36
CA ALA A 271 29.01 -8.89 -10.11
C ALA A 271 30.09 -7.83 -9.81
N PRO A 272 30.21 -7.30 -8.58
CA PRO A 272 31.26 -6.35 -8.25
C PRO A 272 32.62 -7.05 -8.23
N THR A 273 33.43 -6.82 -9.27
CA THR A 273 34.85 -7.14 -9.29
C THR A 273 35.65 -5.92 -8.82
N SER A 274 35.74 -5.74 -7.51
CA SER A 274 36.81 -4.93 -6.92
C SER A 274 37.35 -5.60 -5.66
N THR A 275 38.56 -6.15 -5.79
CA THR A 275 39.41 -6.52 -4.67
C THR A 275 39.64 -5.30 -3.77
N PRO A 276 39.60 -5.44 -2.43
CA PRO A 276 39.84 -4.31 -1.55
C PRO A 276 41.33 -3.92 -1.56
N VAL A 277 41.60 -2.67 -1.94
CA VAL A 277 42.92 -2.04 -1.74
C VAL A 277 42.94 -1.44 -0.34
N ALA A 278 43.93 -1.83 0.46
CA ALA A 278 44.15 -1.34 1.82
C ALA A 278 44.43 0.18 1.85
N PRO A 279 44.05 0.91 2.92
CA PRO A 279 44.15 2.36 2.99
C PRO A 279 45.60 2.83 3.18
N ALA A 280 46.03 3.78 2.36
CA ALA A 280 47.26 4.54 2.58
C ALA A 280 47.01 5.71 3.56
N ALA A 281 47.97 5.92 4.46
CA ALA A 281 47.95 6.92 5.53
C ALA A 281 47.90 8.38 5.03
N PRO A 282 47.45 9.35 5.85
CA PRO A 282 47.08 10.69 5.39
C PRO A 282 48.30 11.60 5.21
N THR A 283 48.38 12.27 4.06
CA THR A 283 49.24 13.44 3.85
C THR A 283 48.43 14.72 3.99
N SER A 284 48.88 15.58 4.90
CA SER A 284 48.39 16.91 5.20
C SER A 284 48.45 17.86 3.99
N GLY A 285 47.32 18.49 3.66
CA GLY A 285 47.26 19.57 2.68
C GLY A 285 45.90 20.24 2.70
N THR A 286 45.81 21.40 3.34
CA THR A 286 44.63 22.26 3.41
C THR A 286 44.36 22.93 2.06
N PRO A 287 43.11 22.99 1.58
CA PRO A 287 42.69 24.06 0.68
C PRO A 287 41.51 24.84 1.25
N THR A 288 41.70 26.15 1.33
CA THR A 288 40.69 27.20 1.55
C THR A 288 39.62 27.17 0.45
N PRO A 289 38.32 27.36 0.75
CA PRO A 289 37.34 27.72 -0.27
C PRO A 289 37.09 29.24 -0.29
N ALA A 290 37.01 29.75 -1.52
CA ALA A 290 36.67 31.12 -1.88
C ALA A 290 35.21 31.46 -1.53
N SER A 291 35.00 32.73 -1.16
CA SER A 291 33.71 33.38 -0.96
C SER A 291 32.92 33.47 -2.27
N VAL A 292 31.67 33.03 -2.27
CA VAL A 292 30.70 33.30 -3.34
C VAL A 292 29.49 33.97 -2.70
N ASP A 293 29.22 35.21 -3.12
CA ASP A 293 28.13 36.04 -2.63
C ASP A 293 26.76 35.43 -2.99
N TYR A 294 25.92 35.21 -1.97
CA TYR A 294 24.55 34.73 -2.12
C TYR A 294 23.58 35.92 -2.20
N VAL A 295 22.86 36.02 -3.32
CA VAL A 295 21.74 36.97 -3.51
C VAL A 295 20.43 36.26 -3.17
N ALA A 296 19.73 36.75 -2.15
CA ALA A 296 18.47 36.19 -1.67
C ALA A 296 17.29 36.47 -2.63
N PRO A 297 16.39 35.50 -2.92
CA PRO A 297 15.12 35.78 -3.56
C PRO A 297 14.04 36.14 -2.54
N THR A 298 13.25 37.14 -2.93
CA THR A 298 12.11 37.75 -2.25
C THR A 298 10.97 36.78 -1.91
N SER A 299 10.35 37.02 -0.75
CA SER A 299 9.18 36.33 -0.21
C SER A 299 7.92 36.52 -1.07
N THR A 300 7.29 35.43 -1.47
CA THR A 300 5.87 35.41 -1.86
C THR A 300 5.10 34.53 -0.88
N SER A 301 4.17 35.16 -0.16
CA SER A 301 3.28 34.51 0.80
C SER A 301 2.32 33.55 0.09
N VAL A 302 2.35 32.26 0.43
CA VAL A 302 1.32 31.30 0.04
C VAL A 302 0.37 31.12 1.24
N GLY A 303 -0.92 31.31 0.99
CA GLY A 303 -2.01 31.18 1.96
C GLY A 303 -2.20 29.75 2.50
N PRO A 304 -3.21 29.53 3.36
CA PRO A 304 -3.31 28.31 4.16
C PRO A 304 -3.60 27.06 3.29
N PRO A 305 -3.15 25.86 3.72
CA PRO A 305 -3.27 24.64 2.91
C PRO A 305 -4.72 24.12 2.88
N ASN A 306 -5.25 23.97 1.67
CA ASN A 306 -6.53 23.32 1.38
C ASN A 306 -6.43 21.82 1.62
N ASN A 307 -7.46 21.29 2.29
CA ASN A 307 -7.51 19.95 2.85
C ASN A 307 -8.39 19.06 1.98
N THR A 308 -7.89 18.43 0.90
CA THR A 308 -8.82 17.80 -0.05
C THR A 308 -8.22 16.66 -0.89
N VAL A 309 -8.39 15.43 -0.38
CA VAL A 309 -8.42 14.19 -1.21
C VAL A 309 -9.42 14.32 -2.39
N LEU A 310 -10.38 15.25 -2.29
CA LEU A 310 -11.41 15.53 -3.30
C LEU A 310 -11.06 16.63 -4.32
N GLU A 311 -10.06 17.48 -4.08
CA GLU A 311 -9.68 18.56 -5.04
C GLU A 311 -8.40 18.23 -5.80
N ASP A 312 -7.86 17.02 -5.63
CA ASP A 312 -6.89 16.50 -6.58
C ASP A 312 -7.61 16.30 -7.93
N ILE A 313 -7.58 17.38 -8.71
CA ILE A 313 -8.15 17.48 -10.05
C ILE A 313 -7.54 16.41 -10.95
N GLU A 314 -6.30 16.00 -10.71
CA GLU A 314 -5.65 14.95 -11.49
C GLU A 314 -6.16 13.57 -11.09
N TYR A 315 -6.33 13.30 -9.79
CA TYR A 315 -6.98 12.08 -9.29
C TYR A 315 -8.42 11.94 -9.81
N THR A 316 -9.19 13.03 -9.75
CA THR A 316 -10.59 13.04 -10.23
C THR A 316 -10.65 12.86 -11.75
N ARG A 317 -9.75 13.48 -12.52
CA ARG A 317 -9.64 13.29 -13.97
C ARG A 317 -9.15 11.89 -14.34
N ALA A 318 -8.28 11.29 -13.54
CA ALA A 318 -7.82 9.91 -13.73
C ALA A 318 -8.95 8.91 -13.55
N LEU A 319 -9.78 9.08 -12.50
CA LEU A 319 -10.99 8.27 -12.28
C LEU A 319 -12.02 8.41 -13.42
N GLN A 320 -12.20 9.60 -14.00
CA GLN A 320 -13.13 9.80 -15.12
C GLN A 320 -12.67 9.17 -16.46
N ARG A 321 -11.41 8.73 -16.55
CA ARG A 321 -10.85 7.99 -17.70
C ARG A 321 -10.92 6.47 -17.52
N ASP A 322 -11.39 6.01 -16.36
CA ASP A 322 -11.61 4.59 -16.04
C ASP A 322 -12.86 4.06 -16.77
N PRO A 323 -12.78 2.95 -17.56
CA PRO A 323 -13.95 2.34 -18.20
C PRO A 323 -14.94 1.76 -17.21
N ILE A 324 -14.48 1.35 -16.03
CA ILE A 324 -15.30 0.78 -14.98
C ILE A 324 -16.16 1.87 -14.35
N VAL A 325 -15.70 3.13 -14.35
CA VAL A 325 -16.49 4.29 -13.91
C VAL A 325 -17.47 4.75 -15.02
N ARG A 326 -17.21 4.41 -16.29
CA ARG A 326 -18.07 4.72 -17.44
C ARG A 326 -19.12 3.64 -17.75
N ALA A 327 -19.14 2.54 -17.02
CA ALA A 327 -20.12 1.45 -17.12
C ALA A 327 -21.04 1.41 -15.89
#